data_AF-A0A1U7Z6S4-F1
#
_entry.id   AF-A0A1U7Z6S4-F1
#
_cell.length_a   1.000
_cell.length_b   1.000
_cell.length_c   1.000
_cell.angle_alpha   90.00
_cell.angle_beta   90.00
_cell.angle_gamma   90.00
#
_symmetry.space_group_name_H-M   'P 1'
#
loop_
_entity.id
_entity.type
_entity.pdbx_description
1 polymer ?
#
loop_
_entity_poly.entity_id
_entity_poly.type
_entity_poly.pdbx_seq_one_letter_code
_entity_poly.pdbx_strand_id
1 'polypeptide(L)'
;MDVDSEPTMEETILVGDDLMMGPPSPLIPPEIASHVLEGVDLCDGILRNLFLCLQINDIEPFCQDEIALYRQCAEKRDKELRQRLQDSEHKLGLSMPLDQAKDRVAQLQTEVTSLERRLILASGTEGMEGFRQRWSLHGRLEDTRKRLESLNQGINKRQKEESDGASTTKKWFFW
;
A
#
# COMPACT_ATOMS: atom_id res chain seq x y z
N MET A 1 -13.04 46.01 18.46
CA MET A 1 -14.00 44.98 18.04
C MET A 1 -13.16 43.99 17.28
N ASP A 2 -12.59 43.03 18.00
CA ASP A 2 -11.85 41.90 17.43
C ASP A 2 -12.88 40.97 16.82
N VAL A 3 -12.95 40.97 15.49
CA VAL A 3 -13.80 40.07 14.73
C VAL A 3 -13.00 38.79 14.58
N ASP A 4 -13.31 37.80 15.41
CA ASP A 4 -12.90 36.42 15.22
C ASP A 4 -13.27 36.03 13.78
N SER A 5 -12.26 35.99 12.93
CA SER A 5 -12.39 35.51 11.57
C SER A 5 -12.32 33.99 11.66
N GLU A 6 -13.48 33.34 11.83
CA GLU A 6 -13.57 31.91 11.55
C GLU A 6 -13.04 31.68 10.14
N PRO A 7 -12.12 30.73 9.91
CA PRO A 7 -11.73 30.38 8.57
C PRO A 7 -12.98 29.86 7.87
N THR A 8 -13.50 30.62 6.91
CA THR A 8 -14.47 30.13 5.95
C THR A 8 -13.85 28.90 5.31
N MET A 9 -14.29 27.70 5.70
CA MET A 9 -13.96 26.49 4.96
C MET A 9 -14.61 26.65 3.60
N GLU A 10 -13.84 27.06 2.60
CA GLU A 10 -14.28 26.99 1.21
C GLU A 10 -14.68 25.53 0.96
N GLU A 11 -15.96 25.29 0.70
CA GLU A 11 -16.50 23.99 0.29
C GLU A 11 -15.79 23.59 -1.00
N THR A 12 -14.65 22.93 -0.85
CA THR A 12 -13.82 22.51 -1.96
C THR A 12 -14.54 21.33 -2.60
N ILE A 13 -15.12 21.56 -3.78
CA ILE A 13 -15.76 20.51 -4.56
C ILE A 13 -14.69 19.46 -4.88
N LEU A 14 -14.85 18.26 -4.33
CA LEU A 14 -14.02 17.10 -4.61
C LEU A 14 -14.35 16.58 -6.01
N VAL A 15 -13.36 16.62 -6.89
CA VAL A 15 -13.39 16.07 -8.25
C VAL A 15 -12.74 14.70 -8.24
N GLY A 16 -12.99 13.86 -9.25
CA GLY A 16 -12.32 12.57 -9.41
C GLY A 16 -10.79 12.63 -9.31
N ASP A 17 -10.17 13.77 -9.66
CA ASP A 17 -8.73 13.95 -9.50
C ASP A 17 -8.29 14.22 -8.04
N ASP A 18 -9.19 14.70 -7.16
CA ASP A 18 -8.95 14.85 -5.72
C ASP A 18 -8.93 13.49 -4.99
N LEU A 19 -9.39 12.43 -5.64
CA LEU A 19 -9.16 11.05 -5.18
C LEU A 19 -7.71 10.60 -5.41
N MET A 20 -6.91 11.36 -6.17
CA MET A 20 -5.47 11.10 -6.41
C MET A 20 -4.54 11.90 -5.46
N MET A 21 -5.05 12.32 -4.29
CA MET A 21 -4.28 13.06 -3.28
C MET A 21 -3.38 12.17 -2.39
N GLY A 22 -3.61 10.86 -2.41
CA GLY A 22 -2.82 9.86 -1.69
C GLY A 22 -2.20 8.81 -2.63
N PRO A 23 -1.38 7.88 -2.13
CA PRO A 23 -0.88 6.78 -2.94
C PRO A 23 -2.05 5.93 -3.47
N PRO A 24 -1.96 5.42 -4.71
CA PRO A 24 -2.96 4.51 -5.26
C PRO A 24 -3.11 3.26 -4.38
N SER A 25 -4.27 2.60 -4.48
CA SER A 25 -4.51 1.37 -3.72
C SER A 25 -3.44 0.32 -3.98
N PRO A 26 -2.96 -0.36 -2.93
CA PRO A 26 -1.83 -1.28 -3.04
C PRO A 26 -2.20 -2.49 -3.89
N LEU A 27 -1.26 -2.96 -4.71
CA LEU A 27 -1.43 -4.22 -5.44
C LEU A 27 -1.18 -5.39 -4.50
N ILE A 28 -2.19 -6.25 -4.38
CA ILE A 28 -2.15 -7.42 -3.50
C ILE A 28 -1.64 -8.63 -4.31
N PRO A 29 -0.52 -9.24 -3.92
CA PRO A 29 -0.02 -10.44 -4.58
C PRO A 29 -1.01 -11.60 -4.40
N PRO A 30 -1.29 -12.37 -5.47
CA PRO A 30 -2.29 -13.43 -5.40
C PRO A 30 -1.96 -14.52 -4.37
N GLU A 31 -0.67 -14.73 -4.08
CA GLU A 31 -0.20 -15.76 -3.15
C GLU A 31 -0.60 -15.48 -1.69
N ILE A 32 -0.81 -14.22 -1.33
CA ILE A 32 -1.16 -13.78 0.04
C ILE A 32 -2.53 -13.09 0.11
N ALA A 33 -3.25 -13.01 -1.02
CA ALA A 33 -4.48 -12.23 -1.13
C ALA A 33 -5.58 -12.70 -0.18
N SER A 34 -5.76 -14.02 -0.02
CA SER A 34 -6.78 -14.58 0.87
C SER A 34 -6.58 -14.15 2.32
N HIS A 35 -5.34 -14.09 2.79
CA HIS A 35 -5.02 -13.67 4.16
C HIS A 35 -5.10 -12.15 4.34
N VAL A 36 -4.59 -11.39 3.37
CA VAL A 36 -4.55 -9.92 3.45
C VAL A 36 -5.96 -9.32 3.39
N LEU A 37 -6.84 -9.88 2.56
CA LEU A 37 -8.19 -9.36 2.33
C LEU A 37 -9.22 -9.82 3.36
N GLU A 38 -8.89 -10.78 4.22
CA GLU A 38 -9.85 -11.38 5.15
C GLU A 38 -10.45 -10.34 6.11
N GLY A 39 -11.77 -10.13 6.03
CA GLY A 39 -12.50 -9.21 6.90
C GLY A 39 -12.23 -7.72 6.65
N VAL A 40 -11.56 -7.37 5.55
CA VAL A 40 -11.36 -5.97 5.16
C VAL A 40 -12.62 -5.44 4.47
N ASP A 41 -13.09 -4.25 4.85
CA ASP A 41 -14.13 -3.54 4.12
C ASP A 41 -13.55 -3.02 2.78
N LEU A 42 -14.02 -3.59 1.67
CA LEU A 42 -13.57 -3.23 0.32
C LEU A 42 -14.20 -1.94 -0.21
N CYS A 43 -15.14 -1.35 0.54
CA CYS A 43 -15.91 -0.18 0.16
C CYS A 43 -16.91 -0.44 -0.97
N ASP A 44 -17.26 -1.70 -1.26
CA ASP A 44 -18.11 -2.08 -2.41
C ASP A 44 -19.49 -1.42 -2.38
N GLY A 45 -20.12 -1.38 -1.20
CA GLY A 45 -21.42 -0.74 -1.02
C GLY A 45 -21.37 0.77 -1.25
N ILE A 46 -20.34 1.43 -0.71
CA ILE A 46 -20.14 2.87 -0.86
C ILE A 46 -19.81 3.22 -2.31
N LEU A 47 -18.94 2.42 -2.95
CA LEU A 47 -18.58 2.58 -4.35
C LEU A 47 -19.80 2.41 -5.28
N ARG A 48 -20.66 1.43 -5.00
CA ARG A 48 -21.91 1.23 -5.75
C ARG A 48 -22.84 2.44 -5.62
N ASN A 49 -22.94 3.04 -4.43
CA ASN A 49 -23.75 4.25 -4.21
C ASN A 49 -23.17 5.44 -4.96
N LEU A 50 -21.84 5.61 -4.95
CA LEU A 50 -21.16 6.65 -5.73
C LEU A 50 -21.47 6.51 -7.23
N PHE A 51 -21.32 5.32 -7.80
CA PHE A 51 -21.66 5.09 -9.20
C PHE A 51 -23.12 5.35 -9.51
N LEU A 52 -24.03 4.97 -8.61
CA LEU A 52 -25.46 5.25 -8.77
C LEU A 52 -25.73 6.76 -8.77
N CYS A 53 -25.10 7.52 -7.86
CA CYS A 53 -25.24 8.97 -7.82
C CYS A 53 -24.75 9.61 -9.12
N LEU A 54 -23.55 9.21 -9.59
CA LEU A 54 -22.97 9.72 -10.83
C LEU A 54 -23.84 9.41 -12.05
N GLN A 55 -24.45 8.22 -12.09
CA GLN A 55 -25.38 7.82 -13.14
C GLN A 55 -26.68 8.65 -13.15
N ILE A 56 -27.15 9.11 -11.99
CA ILE A 56 -28.40 9.88 -11.88
C ILE A 56 -28.16 11.37 -12.19
N ASN A 57 -27.05 11.93 -11.70
CA ASN A 57 -26.83 13.38 -11.70
C ASN A 57 -25.87 13.87 -12.81
N ASP A 58 -25.24 12.97 -13.57
CA ASP A 58 -24.33 13.21 -14.70
C ASP A 58 -23.08 14.10 -14.43
N ILE A 59 -22.98 14.74 -13.26
CA ILE A 59 -21.85 15.57 -12.85
C ILE A 59 -21.46 15.33 -11.38
N GLU A 60 -20.16 15.31 -11.11
CA GLU A 60 -19.55 15.05 -9.79
C GLU A 60 -19.98 16.02 -8.65
N PRO A 61 -20.28 17.32 -8.90
CA PRO A 61 -20.66 18.24 -7.83
C PRO A 61 -21.93 17.87 -7.06
N PHE A 62 -22.81 17.02 -7.60
CA PHE A 62 -24.01 16.56 -6.90
C PHE A 62 -23.79 15.31 -6.05
N CYS A 63 -22.62 14.68 -6.15
CA CYS A 63 -22.30 13.40 -5.49
C CYS A 63 -21.19 13.56 -4.43
N GLN A 64 -21.05 14.77 -3.88
CA GLN A 64 -19.95 15.12 -2.97
C GLN A 64 -19.95 14.27 -1.70
N ASP A 65 -21.13 13.92 -1.17
CA ASP A 65 -21.26 13.05 0.00
C ASP A 65 -20.76 11.64 -0.29
N GLU A 66 -21.18 11.04 -1.41
CA GLU A 66 -20.71 9.72 -1.83
C GLU A 66 -19.21 9.71 -2.13
N ILE A 67 -18.69 10.77 -2.75
CA ILE A 67 -17.25 10.94 -3.01
C ILE A 67 -16.48 11.00 -1.70
N ALA A 68 -16.93 11.82 -0.74
CA ALA A 68 -16.29 11.95 0.57
C ALA A 68 -16.32 10.64 1.36
N LEU A 69 -17.46 9.93 1.38
CA LEU A 69 -17.60 8.63 2.02
C LEU A 69 -16.69 7.58 1.39
N TYR A 70 -16.63 7.53 0.05
CA TYR A 70 -15.78 6.59 -0.65
C TYR A 70 -14.30 6.87 -0.36
N ARG A 71 -13.89 8.14 -0.42
CA ARG A 71 -12.52 8.55 -0.10
C ARG A 71 -12.11 8.11 1.30
N GLN A 72 -12.92 8.39 2.32
CA GLN A 72 -12.62 8.00 3.70
C GLN A 72 -12.50 6.48 3.85
N CYS A 73 -13.40 5.73 3.21
CA CYS A 73 -13.33 4.27 3.23
C CYS A 73 -12.06 3.76 2.53
N ALA A 74 -11.76 4.25 1.33
CA ALA A 74 -10.59 3.84 0.56
C ALA A 74 -9.27 4.17 1.29
N GLU A 75 -9.15 5.34 1.91
CA GLU A 75 -7.99 5.71 2.72
C GLU A 75 -7.78 4.75 3.90
N LYS A 76 -8.87 4.43 4.63
CA LYS A 76 -8.83 3.48 5.76
C LYS A 76 -8.46 2.07 5.29
N ARG A 77 -9.13 1.58 4.24
CA ARG A 77 -8.88 0.27 3.63
C ARG A 77 -7.43 0.15 3.18
N ASP A 78 -6.94 1.12 2.41
CA ASP A 78 -5.61 1.04 1.81
C ASP A 78 -4.50 1.15 2.87
N LYS A 79 -4.75 1.88 3.97
CA LYS A 79 -3.84 1.89 5.14
C LYS A 79 -3.77 0.51 5.79
N GLU A 80 -4.91 -0.12 6.03
CA GLU A 80 -4.98 -1.47 6.61
C GLU A 80 -4.32 -2.51 5.71
N LEU A 81 -4.60 -2.47 4.40
CA LEU A 81 -3.99 -3.38 3.43
C LEU A 81 -2.47 -3.27 3.38
N ARG A 82 -1.91 -2.04 3.38
CA ARG A 82 -0.45 -1.85 3.39
C ARG A 82 0.19 -2.42 4.64
N GLN A 83 -0.44 -2.27 5.80
CA GLN A 83 0.06 -2.83 7.05
C GLN A 83 0.04 -4.36 7.01
N ARG A 84 -1.09 -4.96 6.60
CA ARG A 84 -1.22 -6.42 6.47
C ARG A 84 -0.23 -7.02 5.46
N LEU A 85 0.01 -6.33 4.34
CA LEU A 85 1.02 -6.74 3.36
C LEU A 85 2.42 -6.78 3.98
N GLN A 86 2.82 -5.72 4.68
CA GLN A 86 4.12 -5.64 5.36
C GLN A 86 4.26 -6.72 6.44
N ASP A 87 3.24 -6.92 7.26
CA ASP A 87 3.22 -7.95 8.29
C ASP A 87 3.33 -9.36 7.68
N SER A 88 2.63 -9.60 6.56
CA SER A 88 2.72 -10.87 5.84
C SER A 88 4.13 -11.11 5.31
N GLU A 89 4.75 -10.12 4.66
CA GLU A 89 6.13 -10.23 4.16
C GLU A 89 7.14 -10.45 5.29
N HIS A 90 6.96 -9.75 6.41
CA HIS A 90 7.78 -9.95 7.60
C HIS A 90 7.68 -11.38 8.14
N LYS A 91 6.46 -11.91 8.28
CA LYS A 91 6.21 -13.30 8.70
C LYS A 91 6.79 -14.31 7.72
N LEU A 92 6.71 -14.05 6.41
CA LEU A 92 7.37 -14.88 5.41
C LEU A 92 8.89 -14.87 5.61
N GLY A 93 9.50 -13.71 5.87
CA GLY A 93 10.93 -13.62 6.18
C GLY A 93 11.35 -14.42 7.41
N LEU A 94 10.47 -14.53 8.41
CA LEU A 94 10.72 -15.32 9.62
C LEU A 94 10.59 -16.84 9.43
N SER A 95 9.68 -17.30 8.56
CA SER A 95 9.26 -18.71 8.51
C SER A 95 9.61 -19.44 7.21
N MET A 96 9.70 -18.73 6.09
CA MET A 96 9.99 -19.29 4.78
C MET A 96 11.41 -19.89 4.73
N PRO A 97 11.65 -21.05 4.10
CA PRO A 97 13.00 -21.57 3.88
C PRO A 97 13.93 -20.52 3.25
N LEU A 98 15.19 -20.44 3.71
CA LEU A 98 16.11 -19.36 3.33
C LEU A 98 16.34 -19.25 1.83
N ASP A 99 16.38 -20.36 1.10
CA ASP A 99 16.55 -20.34 -0.37
C ASP A 99 15.33 -19.71 -1.06
N GLN A 100 14.12 -20.10 -0.65
CA GLN A 100 12.87 -19.50 -1.15
C GLN A 100 12.74 -18.02 -0.76
N ALA A 101 13.19 -17.66 0.44
CA ALA A 101 13.19 -16.28 0.89
C ALA A 101 14.15 -15.41 0.06
N LYS A 102 15.33 -15.94 -0.31
CA LYS A 102 16.28 -15.27 -1.23
C LYS A 102 15.71 -15.13 -2.63
N ASP A 103 15.04 -16.16 -3.16
CA ASP A 103 14.38 -16.09 -4.45
C ASP A 103 13.29 -15.00 -4.47
N ARG A 104 12.49 -14.92 -3.41
CA ARG A 104 11.48 -13.86 -3.24
C ARG A 104 12.10 -12.47 -3.15
N VAL A 105 13.20 -12.32 -2.41
CA VAL A 105 13.97 -11.05 -2.37
C VAL A 105 14.44 -10.66 -3.77
N ALA A 106 15.00 -11.59 -4.54
CA ALA A 106 15.43 -11.33 -5.90
C ALA A 106 14.26 -10.93 -6.81
N GLN A 107 13.11 -11.61 -6.71
CA GLN A 107 11.90 -11.25 -7.44
C GLN A 107 11.45 -9.81 -7.12
N LEU A 108 11.33 -9.45 -5.84
CA LEU A 108 10.96 -8.10 -5.43
C LEU A 108 11.97 -7.04 -5.89
N GLN A 109 13.28 -7.34 -5.83
CA GLN A 109 14.32 -6.45 -6.35
C GLN A 109 14.18 -6.21 -7.86
N THR A 110 13.94 -7.27 -8.64
CA THR A 110 13.73 -7.12 -10.09
C THR A 110 12.46 -6.31 -10.40
N GLU A 111 11.40 -6.46 -9.61
CA GLU A 111 10.19 -5.66 -9.74
C GLU A 111 10.46 -4.18 -9.42
N VAL A 112 11.17 -3.89 -8.34
CA VAL A 112 11.60 -2.52 -7.99
C VAL A 112 12.39 -1.88 -9.13
N THR A 113 13.41 -2.55 -9.66
CA THR A 113 14.20 -2.04 -10.78
C THR A 113 13.36 -1.83 -12.04
N SER A 114 12.40 -2.72 -12.31
CA SER A 114 11.47 -2.60 -13.44
C SER A 114 10.53 -1.40 -13.27
N LEU A 115 10.03 -1.15 -12.05
CA LEU A 115 9.17 -0.01 -11.74
C LEU A 115 9.94 1.31 -11.83
N GLU A 116 11.18 1.37 -11.36
CA GLU A 116 12.06 2.54 -11.49
C GLU A 116 12.30 2.92 -12.94
N ARG A 117 12.62 1.92 -13.79
CA ARG A 117 12.80 2.14 -15.24
C ARG A 117 11.52 2.68 -15.88
N ARG A 118 10.36 2.12 -15.55
CA ARG A 118 9.07 2.59 -16.06
C ARG A 118 8.74 4.00 -15.59
N LEU A 119 9.09 4.35 -14.35
CA LEU A 119 8.88 5.69 -13.81
C LEU A 119 9.73 6.74 -14.55
N ILE A 120 10.98 6.40 -14.88
CA ILE A 120 11.86 7.26 -15.70
C ILE A 120 11.24 7.47 -17.10
N LEU A 121 10.73 6.42 -17.74
CA LEU A 121 10.08 6.57 -19.05
C LEU A 121 8.81 7.43 -18.97
N ALA A 122 8.02 7.30 -17.89
CA ALA A 122 6.81 8.08 -17.65
C ALA A 122 7.07 9.55 -17.26
N SER A 123 8.33 9.95 -17.03
CA SER A 123 8.65 11.38 -16.81
C SER A 123 8.57 12.20 -18.08
N GLY A 124 8.66 11.56 -19.25
CA GLY A 124 8.53 12.22 -20.56
C GLY A 124 7.10 12.40 -21.06
N THR A 125 6.10 11.79 -20.40
CA THR A 125 4.68 11.90 -20.78
C THR A 125 4.04 13.08 -20.06
N GLU A 126 3.54 14.04 -20.82
CA GLU A 126 2.88 15.25 -20.29
C GLU A 126 1.37 15.04 -20.09
N GLY A 127 0.72 16.03 -19.47
CA GLY A 127 -0.73 16.04 -19.24
C GLY A 127 -1.22 15.05 -18.18
N MET A 128 -2.55 14.90 -18.12
CA MET A 128 -3.25 14.10 -17.11
C MET A 128 -2.93 12.60 -17.19
N GLU A 129 -2.75 12.08 -18.40
CA GLU A 129 -2.37 10.67 -18.59
C GLU A 129 -0.97 10.40 -18.02
N GLY A 130 -0.01 11.28 -18.30
CA GLY A 130 1.32 11.20 -17.73
C GLY A 130 1.34 11.32 -16.21
N PHE A 131 0.51 12.21 -15.64
CA PHE A 131 0.32 12.30 -14.20
C PHE A 131 -0.19 10.98 -13.61
N ARG A 132 -1.30 10.44 -14.14
CA ARG A 132 -1.91 9.18 -13.68
C ARG A 132 -0.93 8.01 -13.76
N GLN A 133 -0.16 7.94 -14.83
CA GLN A 133 0.85 6.90 -15.01
C GLN A 133 1.95 7.00 -13.94
N ARG A 134 2.50 8.21 -13.71
CA ARG A 134 3.53 8.42 -12.68
C ARG A 134 3.00 8.16 -11.28
N TRP A 135 1.79 8.64 -10.98
CA TRP A 135 1.13 8.42 -9.70
C TRP A 135 0.95 6.93 -9.40
N SER A 136 0.43 6.16 -10.37
CA SER A 136 0.31 4.71 -10.28
C SER A 136 1.66 4.02 -10.05
N LEU A 137 2.67 4.38 -10.85
CA LEU A 137 4.01 3.78 -10.76
C LEU A 137 4.70 4.10 -9.44
N HIS A 138 4.56 5.34 -8.95
CA HIS A 138 5.16 5.77 -7.68
C HIS A 138 4.59 4.97 -6.50
N GLY A 139 3.26 4.84 -6.40
CA GLY A 139 2.63 4.05 -5.34
C GLY A 139 3.07 2.60 -5.36
N ARG A 140 3.05 1.96 -6.55
CA ARG A 140 3.53 0.59 -6.71
C ARG A 140 4.99 0.41 -6.30
N LEU A 141 5.85 1.36 -6.67
CA LEU A 141 7.26 1.34 -6.33
C LEU A 141 7.47 1.44 -4.81
N GLU A 142 6.76 2.36 -4.16
CA GLU A 142 6.81 2.53 -2.71
C GLU A 142 6.34 1.27 -1.98
N ASP A 143 5.18 0.72 -2.36
CA ASP A 143 4.62 -0.48 -1.74
C ASP A 143 5.55 -1.68 -1.92
N THR A 144 6.14 -1.86 -3.11
CA THR A 144 7.07 -2.96 -3.39
C THR A 144 8.36 -2.82 -2.58
N ARG A 145 8.90 -1.60 -2.43
CA ARG A 145 10.07 -1.34 -1.58
C ARG A 145 9.80 -1.65 -0.10
N LYS A 146 8.65 -1.22 0.43
CA LYS A 146 8.26 -1.53 1.82
C LYS A 146 8.11 -3.03 2.04
N ARG A 147 7.49 -3.75 1.09
CA ARG A 147 7.41 -5.22 1.13
C ARG A 147 8.79 -5.89 1.16
N LEU A 148 9.71 -5.44 0.31
CA LEU A 148 11.09 -5.93 0.28
C LEU A 148 11.82 -5.65 1.61
N GLU A 149 11.61 -4.47 2.19
CA GLU A 149 12.18 -4.11 3.49
C GLU A 149 11.65 -5.02 4.61
N SER A 150 10.32 -5.20 4.72
CA SER A 150 9.70 -6.07 5.72
C SER A 150 10.19 -7.51 5.63
N LEU A 151 10.33 -8.04 4.40
CA LEU A 151 10.86 -9.37 4.15
C LEU A 151 12.31 -9.50 4.65
N ASN A 152 13.18 -8.56 4.29
CA ASN A 152 14.58 -8.54 4.75
C ASN A 152 14.69 -8.41 6.27
N GLN A 153 13.85 -7.59 6.90
CA GLN A 153 13.78 -7.48 8.36
C GLN A 153 13.43 -8.83 9.02
N GLY A 154 12.48 -9.58 8.45
CA GLY A 154 12.12 -10.92 8.91
C GLY A 154 13.30 -11.91 8.80
N ILE A 155 13.95 -11.95 7.63
CA ILE A 155 15.11 -12.81 7.37
C ILE A 155 16.25 -12.50 8.35
N ASN A 156 16.58 -11.23 8.54
CA ASN A 156 17.65 -10.80 9.42
C ASN A 156 17.37 -11.12 10.90
N LYS A 157 16.12 -10.98 11.33
CA LYS A 157 15.71 -11.33 12.70
C LYS A 157 15.87 -12.83 12.96
N ARG A 158 15.42 -13.67 12.02
CA ARG A 158 15.58 -15.13 12.08
C ARG A 158 17.06 -15.52 12.20
N GLN A 159 17.93 -14.94 11.36
CA GLN A 159 19.37 -15.26 11.38
C GLN A 159 20.03 -14.94 12.72
N LYS A 160 19.64 -13.83 13.36
CA LYS A 160 20.13 -13.48 14.70
C LYS A 160 19.71 -14.49 15.76
N GLU A 161 18.44 -14.90 15.75
CA GLU A 161 17.90 -15.89 16.68
C GLU A 161 18.58 -17.27 16.51
N GLU A 162 18.85 -17.69 15.27
CA GLU A 162 19.60 -18.92 14.97
C GLU A 162 21.06 -18.85 15.47
N SER A 163 21.72 -17.67 15.36
CA SER A 163 23.09 -17.48 15.87
C SER A 163 23.18 -17.45 17.40
N ASP A 164 22.19 -16.88 18.08
CA ASP A 164 22.15 -16.78 19.54
C ASP A 164 21.74 -18.13 20.19
N GLY A 165 20.86 -18.91 19.55
CA GLY A 165 20.48 -20.25 19.98
C GLY A 165 21.61 -21.29 19.87
N ALA A 166 22.53 -21.12 18.90
CA ALA A 166 23.72 -21.98 18.77
C ALA A 166 24.81 -21.69 19.82
N SER A 167 24.78 -20.52 20.46
CA SER A 167 25.73 -20.10 21.50
C SER A 167 25.42 -20.74 22.86
N THR A 168 24.15 -20.95 23.19
CA THR A 168 23.70 -21.41 24.52
C THR A 168 23.83 -22.93 24.75
N THR A 169 24.04 -23.74 23.70
CA THR A 169 24.15 -25.20 23.80
C THR A 169 25.57 -25.73 24.09
N LYS A 170 26.59 -24.86 24.24
CA LYS A 170 28.00 -25.28 24.44
C LYS A 170 28.54 -25.21 25.87
N LYS A 171 27.69 -25.07 26.89
CA LYS A 171 28.13 -25.11 28.30
C LYS A 171 27.28 -26.10 29.08
N TRP A 172 27.73 -27.35 29.15
CA TRP A 172 27.66 -28.26 30.32
C TRP A 172 27.92 -29.70 29.89
N PHE A 173 29.18 -30.11 29.73
CA PHE A 173 29.61 -31.50 29.90
C PHE A 173 31.11 -31.54 30.23
N PHE A 174 31.43 -31.40 31.51
CA PHE A 174 32.66 -31.91 32.12
C PHE A 174 32.33 -32.30 33.56
N TRP A 175 32.02 -33.59 33.75
CA TRP A 175 32.16 -34.34 35.00
C TRP A 175 32.61 -35.75 34.63
#